data_AF-T5AEK8-F1
#
_entry.id   AF-T5AEK8-F1
#
_cell.length_a   1.000
_cell.length_b   1.000
_cell.length_c   1.000
_cell.angle_alpha   90.00
_cell.angle_beta   90.00
_cell.angle_gamma   90.00
#
_symmetry.space_group_name_H-M   'P 1'
#
loop_
_entity.id
_entity.type
_entity.pdbx_description
1 polymer ?
#
loop_
_entity_poly.entity_id
_entity_poly.type
_entity_poly.pdbx_seq_one_letter_code
_entity_poly.pdbx_strand_id
1 'polypeptide(L)'
;MATQTSTVVQYVNLGDARIRTFWMIQIAISLAFILYSVFLYHLPTIQWNGQVEAAEHPEASQDGLHTMHGSSKTLATDVWFALVWTTALDAATTVATFNRPIIDNWHYFVSVRMMALGSMLSFMVFLCGRRRFTCDWRLFSIAALCAVGAIHKLIGFVLNATHRSPPTTHVNARFWTIREYTIALSRFPGPWKGALSATVITGGLGTILTMLVPSTMSSMIPIMTTAFEAVFLRMNKFGRTPQYTVCAAPIFQAGVCVHWGLRQIATNPRLQLPSWIFILLLLTGRMILDVHLRTVYYIYPEFLWARKHALVSTRQLAACGLVLLFLETQNVPVMAWIKPITVFGFYFLSTTGVSAPAAYIIAFGMIRGKKREPSLET
;
A
#
# COMPACT_ATOMS: atom_id res chain seq x y z
N MET A 1 -43.27 2.35 -15.69
CA MET A 1 -41.81 2.18 -15.65
C MET A 1 -41.18 3.55 -15.84
N ALA A 2 -40.83 4.23 -14.74
CA ALA A 2 -40.16 5.52 -14.82
C ALA A 2 -38.67 5.29 -15.10
N THR A 3 -38.21 5.78 -16.24
CA THR A 3 -36.81 5.95 -16.62
C THR A 3 -36.14 6.82 -15.55
N GLN A 4 -35.42 6.20 -14.63
CA GLN A 4 -34.57 6.90 -13.66
C GLN A 4 -33.38 7.47 -14.44
N THR A 5 -33.58 8.68 -14.99
CA THR A 5 -32.54 9.47 -15.66
C THR A 5 -31.33 9.55 -14.76
N SER A 6 -30.20 9.03 -15.24
CA SER A 6 -28.90 9.11 -14.60
C SER A 6 -28.45 10.56 -14.53
N THR A 7 -28.86 11.29 -13.51
CA THR A 7 -28.24 12.57 -13.17
C THR A 7 -26.84 12.26 -12.69
N VAL A 8 -25.86 12.43 -13.58
CA VAL A 8 -24.46 12.62 -13.21
C VAL A 8 -24.46 13.79 -12.24
N VAL A 9 -24.23 13.52 -10.95
CA VAL A 9 -24.13 14.58 -9.94
C VAL A 9 -22.94 15.44 -10.34
N GLN A 10 -23.21 16.68 -10.73
CA GLN A 10 -22.15 17.64 -11.03
C GLN A 10 -21.44 17.96 -9.71
N TYR A 11 -20.23 17.41 -9.51
CA TYR A 11 -19.40 17.53 -8.31
C TYR A 11 -19.02 18.99 -7.90
N VAL A 12 -19.49 19.98 -8.65
CA VAL A 12 -19.07 21.39 -8.56
C VAL A 12 -20.17 22.30 -7.99
N ASN A 13 -21.43 21.83 -7.88
CA ASN A 13 -22.50 22.67 -7.31
C ASN A 13 -22.41 22.73 -5.78
N LEU A 14 -21.63 23.67 -5.25
CA LEU A 14 -21.49 23.92 -3.80
C LEU A 14 -22.77 24.43 -3.13
N GLY A 15 -23.82 24.75 -3.89
CA GLY A 15 -25.15 25.03 -3.37
C GLY A 15 -25.83 23.81 -2.75
N ASP A 16 -25.51 22.59 -3.21
CA ASP A 16 -26.05 21.33 -2.66
C ASP A 16 -25.33 20.96 -1.35
N ALA A 17 -26.09 20.83 -0.26
CA ALA A 17 -25.57 20.45 1.05
C ALA A 17 -24.85 19.08 1.03
N ARG A 18 -25.25 18.15 0.16
CA ARG A 18 -24.62 16.84 0.01
C ARG A 18 -23.26 16.95 -0.65
N ILE A 19 -23.13 17.79 -1.69
CA ILE A 19 -21.84 18.07 -2.33
C ILE A 19 -20.89 18.73 -1.34
N ARG A 20 -21.37 19.69 -0.55
CA ARG A 20 -20.57 20.27 0.55
C ARG A 20 -20.13 19.22 1.57
N THR A 21 -21.03 18.34 1.98
CA THR A 21 -20.73 17.25 2.92
C THR A 21 -19.67 16.30 2.37
N PHE A 22 -19.76 15.93 1.09
CA PHE A 22 -18.76 15.12 0.41
C PHE A 22 -17.37 15.76 0.46
N TRP A 23 -17.26 17.03 0.06
CA TRP A 23 -15.99 17.75 0.07
C TRP A 23 -15.44 17.98 1.48
N MET A 24 -16.30 18.27 2.46
CA MET A 24 -15.91 18.37 3.87
C MET A 24 -15.30 17.06 4.38
N ILE A 25 -15.90 15.91 4.02
CA ILE A 25 -15.34 14.59 4.37
C ILE A 25 -13.97 14.41 3.69
N GLN A 26 -13.81 14.74 2.41
CA GLN A 26 -12.52 14.63 1.71
C GLN A 26 -11.42 15.50 2.33
N ILE A 27 -11.76 16.73 2.70
CA ILE A 27 -10.85 17.65 3.39
C ILE A 27 -10.47 17.07 4.75
N ALA A 28 -11.44 16.60 5.53
CA ALA A 28 -11.18 15.99 6.83
C ALA A 28 -10.27 14.75 6.73
N ILE A 29 -10.49 13.89 5.74
CA ILE A 29 -9.62 12.73 5.46
C ILE A 29 -8.20 13.17 5.11
N SER A 30 -8.06 14.19 4.26
CA SER A 30 -6.76 14.72 3.86
C SER A 30 -5.99 15.32 5.04
N LEU A 31 -6.68 16.09 5.88
CA LEU A 31 -6.11 16.63 7.12
C LEU A 31 -5.73 15.53 8.10
N ALA A 32 -6.59 14.53 8.31
CA ALA A 32 -6.31 13.39 9.17
C ALA A 32 -5.09 12.59 8.68
N PHE A 33 -4.96 12.39 7.37
CA PHE A 33 -3.78 11.77 6.77
C PHE A 33 -2.50 12.56 7.08
N ILE A 34 -2.50 13.88 6.83
CA ILE A 34 -1.33 14.74 7.10
C ILE A 34 -0.97 14.70 8.59
N LEU A 35 -1.94 14.94 9.47
CA LEU A 35 -1.72 14.96 10.92
C LEU A 35 -1.19 13.62 11.44
N TYR A 36 -1.77 12.51 10.98
CA TYR A 36 -1.33 11.19 11.40
C TYR A 36 0.04 10.81 10.81
N SER A 37 0.36 11.26 9.60
CA SER A 37 1.72 11.12 9.03
C SER A 37 2.75 11.86 9.87
N VAL A 38 2.48 13.11 10.27
CA VAL A 38 3.36 13.88 11.16
C VAL A 38 3.51 13.17 12.50
N PHE A 39 2.39 12.73 13.10
CA PHE A 39 2.41 11.98 14.35
C PHE A 39 3.29 10.73 14.28
N LEU A 40 3.07 9.84 13.29
CA LEU A 40 3.85 8.61 13.14
C LEU A 40 5.33 8.85 12.79
N TYR A 41 5.62 9.95 12.10
CA TYR A 41 6.99 10.33 11.78
C TYR A 41 7.78 10.67 13.05
N HIS A 42 7.17 11.45 13.95
CA HIS A 42 7.80 11.86 15.21
C HIS A 42 7.65 10.84 16.35
N LEU A 43 6.74 9.88 16.25
CA LEU A 43 6.44 8.94 17.32
C LEU A 43 7.67 8.22 17.94
N PRO A 44 8.67 7.74 17.17
CA PRO A 44 9.85 7.08 17.76
C PRO A 44 10.80 8.04 18.48
N THR A 45 10.66 9.36 18.27
CA THR A 45 11.51 10.37 18.93
C THR A 45 10.99 10.73 20.32
N ILE A 46 9.77 10.31 20.66
CA ILE A 46 9.21 10.46 22.00
C ILE A 46 9.89 9.44 22.89
N GLN A 47 10.83 9.89 23.73
CA GLN A 47 11.49 9.04 24.72
C GLN A 47 10.45 8.49 25.68
N TRP A 48 10.11 7.22 25.52
CA TRP A 48 9.33 6.49 26.52
C TRP A 48 10.31 6.03 27.58
N ASN A 49 10.14 6.49 28.82
CA ASN A 49 10.91 6.03 29.98
C ASN A 49 10.92 4.49 30.00
N GLY A 50 11.99 3.85 29.48
CA GLY A 50 12.06 2.40 29.31
C GLY A 50 12.59 1.89 27.96
N GLN A 51 12.89 2.73 26.97
CA GLN A 51 13.76 2.29 25.88
C GLN A 51 15.18 2.12 26.44
N VAL A 52 15.48 0.87 26.81
CA VAL A 52 16.84 0.40 27.12
C VAL A 52 17.76 0.94 26.06
N GLU A 53 18.69 1.78 26.51
CA GLU A 53 19.83 2.24 25.75
C GLU A 53 20.50 1.01 25.12
N ALA A 54 20.23 0.77 23.85
CA ALA A 54 21.27 0.28 22.96
C ALA A 54 22.23 1.47 22.75
N ALA A 55 22.93 1.85 23.83
CA ALA A 55 24.09 2.69 23.75
C ALA A 55 25.07 1.95 22.85
N GLU A 56 25.16 2.38 21.59
CA GLU A 56 26.31 2.12 20.77
C GLU A 56 27.50 2.71 21.53
N HIS A 57 28.23 1.85 22.24
CA HIS A 57 29.52 2.19 22.82
C HIS A 57 30.38 2.85 21.72
N PRO A 58 30.94 4.05 21.95
CA PRO A 58 31.82 4.70 21.00
C PRO A 58 33.20 4.04 21.13
N GLU A 59 33.38 2.87 20.54
CA GLU A 59 34.73 2.36 20.29
C GLU A 59 35.32 3.14 19.11
N ALA A 60 36.39 3.87 19.44
CA ALA A 60 37.17 4.73 18.56
C ALA A 60 37.82 3.93 17.41
N SER A 61 37.05 3.68 16.35
CA SER A 61 37.52 3.26 15.02
C SER A 61 36.45 3.56 13.95
N GLN A 62 35.81 4.74 14.08
CA GLN A 62 34.45 4.99 13.60
C GLN A 62 34.31 5.71 12.23
N ASP A 63 35.36 6.22 11.60
CA ASP A 63 35.20 7.00 10.35
C ASP A 63 34.96 6.14 9.09
N GLY A 64 35.46 4.89 9.06
CA GLY A 64 35.25 3.97 7.93
C GLY A 64 34.00 3.09 8.05
N LEU A 65 33.56 2.80 9.28
CA LEU A 65 32.46 1.87 9.53
C LEU A 65 31.09 2.56 9.48
N HIS A 66 30.99 3.81 9.93
CA HIS A 66 29.76 4.61 9.84
C HIS A 66 29.41 5.01 8.41
N THR A 67 30.42 5.33 7.58
CA THR A 67 30.23 5.64 6.16
C THR A 67 29.75 4.41 5.36
N MET A 68 30.30 3.22 5.62
CA MET A 68 29.79 1.96 5.01
C MET A 68 28.40 1.56 5.50
N HIS A 69 28.06 1.84 6.77
CA HIS A 69 26.73 1.55 7.32
C HIS A 69 25.64 2.43 6.70
N GLY A 70 25.93 3.72 6.54
CA GLY A 70 25.04 4.67 5.87
C GLY A 70 24.82 4.34 4.40
N SER A 71 25.87 3.92 3.69
CA SER A 71 25.79 3.52 2.28
C SER A 71 24.96 2.24 2.08
N SER A 72 25.13 1.22 2.93
CA SER A 72 24.37 -0.04 2.80
C SER A 72 22.88 0.13 3.08
N LYS A 73 22.53 0.95 4.08
CA LYS A 73 21.14 1.27 4.44
C LYS A 73 20.43 2.05 3.33
N THR A 74 21.11 3.04 2.74
CA THR A 74 20.55 3.85 1.66
C THR A 74 20.39 3.04 0.38
N LEU A 75 21.36 2.18 0.04
CA LEU A 75 21.25 1.25 -1.08
C LEU A 75 20.07 0.28 -0.94
N ALA A 76 19.93 -0.34 0.23
CA ALA A 76 18.81 -1.24 0.52
C ALA A 76 17.46 -0.53 0.39
N THR A 77 17.40 0.75 0.78
CA THR A 77 16.22 1.60 0.64
C THR A 77 15.86 1.85 -0.82
N ASP A 78 16.84 2.15 -1.68
CA ASP A 78 16.60 2.35 -3.11
C ASP A 78 16.14 1.07 -3.81
N VAL A 79 16.73 -0.08 -3.45
CA VAL A 79 16.30 -1.40 -3.95
C VAL A 79 14.86 -1.70 -3.54
N TRP A 80 14.53 -1.46 -2.27
CA TRP A 80 13.17 -1.59 -1.76
C TRP A 80 12.21 -0.74 -2.59
N PHE A 81 12.56 0.54 -2.76
CA PHE A 81 11.74 1.51 -3.46
C PHE A 81 11.51 1.09 -4.92
N ALA A 82 12.55 0.67 -5.64
CA ALA A 82 12.44 0.22 -7.02
C ALA A 82 11.53 -1.02 -7.17
N LEU A 83 11.68 -2.01 -6.30
CA LEU A 83 10.93 -3.26 -6.36
C LEU A 83 9.46 -3.07 -5.96
N VAL A 84 9.19 -2.25 -4.94
CA VAL A 84 7.83 -2.06 -4.40
C VAL A 84 7.04 -1.01 -5.18
N TRP A 85 7.69 -0.04 -5.82
CA TRP A 85 7.00 1.03 -6.56
C TRP A 85 6.04 0.50 -7.62
N THR A 86 6.44 -0.53 -8.39
CA THR A 86 5.55 -1.15 -9.38
C THR A 86 4.33 -1.81 -8.75
N THR A 87 4.50 -2.44 -7.58
CA THR A 87 3.41 -3.05 -6.83
C THR A 87 2.44 -2.00 -6.31
N ALA A 88 2.96 -0.86 -5.83
CA ALA A 88 2.14 0.27 -5.43
C ALA A 88 1.34 0.78 -6.63
N LEU A 89 1.99 1.09 -7.77
CA LEU A 89 1.34 1.51 -9.00
C LEU A 89 0.23 0.53 -9.44
N ASP A 90 0.47 -0.77 -9.33
CA ASP A 90 -0.50 -1.81 -9.65
C ASP A 90 -1.71 -1.81 -8.71
N ALA A 91 -1.48 -1.59 -7.42
CA ALA A 91 -2.54 -1.45 -6.45
C ALA A 91 -3.45 -0.25 -6.79
N ALA A 92 -2.88 0.92 -7.12
CA ALA A 92 -3.67 2.09 -7.52
C ALA A 92 -4.42 1.90 -8.84
N THR A 93 -3.78 1.33 -9.86
CA THR A 93 -4.44 1.05 -11.15
C THR A 93 -5.54 -0.01 -10.99
N THR A 94 -5.36 -0.96 -10.06
CA THR A 94 -6.43 -1.90 -9.70
C THR A 94 -7.60 -1.21 -9.01
N VAL A 95 -7.35 -0.23 -8.12
CA VAL A 95 -8.43 0.60 -7.54
C VAL A 95 -9.21 1.34 -8.61
N ALA A 96 -8.54 1.84 -9.66
CA ALA A 96 -9.19 2.50 -10.79
C ALA A 96 -10.14 1.60 -11.59
N THR A 97 -10.12 0.28 -11.38
CA THR A 97 -11.12 -0.63 -11.99
C THR A 97 -12.50 -0.52 -11.35
N PHE A 98 -12.59 0.10 -10.16
CA PHE A 98 -13.78 0.15 -9.32
C PHE A 98 -14.40 -1.24 -9.03
N ASN A 99 -13.65 -2.32 -9.24
CA ASN A 99 -14.15 -3.68 -9.05
C ASN A 99 -13.76 -4.17 -7.66
N ARG A 100 -14.68 -4.06 -6.69
CA ARG A 100 -14.41 -4.32 -5.28
C ARG A 100 -13.78 -5.71 -5.02
N PRO A 101 -14.32 -6.82 -5.54
CA PRO A 101 -13.68 -8.14 -5.42
C PRO A 101 -12.24 -8.18 -5.96
N ILE A 102 -11.99 -7.60 -7.14
CA ILE A 102 -10.62 -7.57 -7.70
C ILE A 102 -9.70 -6.75 -6.81
N ILE A 103 -10.15 -5.59 -6.33
CA ILE A 103 -9.38 -4.72 -5.43
C ILE A 103 -9.00 -5.47 -4.15
N ASP A 104 -9.98 -6.05 -3.45
CA ASP A 104 -9.75 -6.76 -2.19
C ASP A 104 -8.81 -7.95 -2.39
N ASN A 105 -9.05 -8.78 -3.41
CA ASN A 105 -8.22 -9.95 -3.71
C ASN A 105 -6.81 -9.56 -4.18
N TRP A 106 -6.67 -8.52 -5.01
CA TRP A 106 -5.37 -8.07 -5.52
C TRP A 106 -4.48 -7.51 -4.41
N HIS A 107 -5.04 -6.68 -3.52
CA HIS A 107 -4.28 -6.12 -2.41
C HIS A 107 -3.80 -7.25 -1.48
N TYR A 108 -4.68 -8.18 -1.16
CA TYR A 108 -4.38 -9.26 -0.23
C TYR A 108 -3.42 -10.31 -0.80
N PHE A 109 -3.70 -10.84 -1.99
CA PHE A 109 -2.92 -11.93 -2.56
C PHE A 109 -1.68 -11.45 -3.29
N VAL A 110 -1.78 -10.37 -4.07
CA VAL A 110 -0.70 -9.96 -4.97
C VAL A 110 0.17 -8.91 -4.29
N SER A 111 -0.43 -7.81 -3.82
CA SER A 111 0.32 -6.65 -3.33
C SER A 111 1.12 -6.98 -2.07
N VAL A 112 0.52 -7.61 -1.06
CA VAL A 112 1.21 -8.03 0.17
C VAL A 112 2.39 -8.95 -0.12
N ARG A 113 2.24 -9.92 -1.03
CA ARG A 113 3.33 -10.86 -1.37
C ARG A 113 4.48 -10.18 -2.10
N MET A 114 4.18 -9.34 -3.09
CA MET A 114 5.22 -8.63 -3.83
C MET A 114 5.94 -7.61 -2.94
N MET A 115 5.23 -6.94 -2.03
CA MET A 115 5.80 -6.03 -1.03
C MET A 115 6.68 -6.78 -0.01
N ALA A 116 6.23 -7.93 0.47
CA ALA A 116 7.03 -8.79 1.35
C ALA A 116 8.32 -9.24 0.65
N LEU A 117 8.24 -9.67 -0.61
CA LEU A 117 9.39 -10.07 -1.40
C LEU A 117 10.38 -8.91 -1.60
N GLY A 118 9.89 -7.73 -2.01
CA GLY A 118 10.74 -6.53 -2.15
C GLY A 118 11.43 -6.15 -0.84
N SER A 119 10.74 -6.34 0.29
CA SER A 119 11.29 -6.08 1.61
C SER A 119 12.34 -7.11 2.06
N MET A 120 12.13 -8.38 1.75
CA MET A 120 13.12 -9.44 1.97
C MET A 120 14.39 -9.23 1.12
N LEU A 121 14.23 -8.88 -0.16
CA LEU A 121 15.35 -8.60 -1.06
C LEU A 121 16.13 -7.34 -0.64
N SER A 122 15.44 -6.28 -0.23
CA SER A 122 16.05 -5.09 0.36
C SER A 122 16.84 -5.43 1.63
N PHE A 123 16.26 -6.21 2.54
CA PHE A 123 16.93 -6.63 3.76
C PHE A 123 18.17 -7.49 3.48
N MET A 124 18.10 -8.37 2.46
CA MET A 124 19.26 -9.11 1.98
C MET A 124 20.37 -8.16 1.52
N VAL A 125 20.06 -7.15 0.71
CA VAL A 125 21.05 -6.12 0.29
C VAL A 125 21.66 -5.40 1.48
N PHE A 126 20.85 -5.08 2.49
CA PHE A 126 21.34 -4.47 3.74
C PHE A 126 22.32 -5.38 4.49
N LEU A 127 22.00 -6.67 4.64
CA LEU A 127 22.89 -7.64 5.30
C LEU A 127 24.18 -7.85 4.50
N CYS A 128 24.06 -7.96 3.19
CA CYS A 128 25.17 -8.05 2.24
C CYS A 128 26.13 -6.85 2.36
N GLY A 129 25.60 -5.63 2.53
CA GLY A 129 26.43 -4.44 2.72
C GLY A 129 27.16 -4.39 4.08
N ARG A 130 26.67 -5.10 5.10
CA ARG A 130 27.36 -5.25 6.38
C ARG A 130 28.47 -6.30 6.23
N ARG A 131 29.73 -5.86 6.07
CA ARG A 131 30.97 -6.68 6.02
C ARG A 131 31.27 -7.54 7.28
N ARG A 132 30.28 -7.88 8.10
CA ARG A 132 30.45 -8.67 9.34
C ARG A 132 30.39 -10.18 9.14
N PHE A 133 30.07 -10.66 7.94
CA PHE A 133 30.04 -12.09 7.65
C PHE A 133 31.43 -12.57 7.22
N THR A 134 32.07 -13.37 8.06
CA THR A 134 33.34 -14.08 7.79
C THR A 134 33.18 -15.27 6.84
N CYS A 135 31.96 -15.54 6.37
CA CYS A 135 31.64 -16.66 5.50
C CYS A 135 31.88 -16.30 4.03
N ASP A 136 32.16 -17.29 3.18
CA ASP A 136 32.27 -17.13 1.73
C ASP A 136 30.99 -16.45 1.20
N TRP A 137 31.17 -15.28 0.59
CA TRP A 137 30.11 -14.43 0.06
C TRP A 137 29.16 -15.18 -0.89
N ARG A 138 29.67 -16.17 -1.64
CA ARG A 138 28.87 -16.98 -2.55
C ARG A 138 27.91 -17.90 -1.81
N LEU A 139 28.40 -18.59 -0.78
CA LEU A 139 27.58 -19.47 0.05
C LEU A 139 26.54 -18.68 0.85
N PHE A 140 26.94 -17.52 1.39
CA PHE A 140 26.02 -16.62 2.09
C PHE A 140 24.91 -16.11 1.16
N SER A 141 25.24 -15.70 -0.05
CA SER A 141 24.26 -15.18 -1.01
C SER A 141 23.24 -16.25 -1.43
N ILE A 142 23.70 -17.48 -1.67
CA ILE A 142 22.81 -18.60 -2.02
C ILE A 142 21.92 -18.96 -0.82
N ALA A 143 22.49 -19.09 0.38
CA ALA A 143 21.73 -19.40 1.59
C ALA A 143 20.69 -18.32 1.90
N ALA A 144 21.05 -17.04 1.74
CA ALA A 144 20.13 -15.93 1.92
C ALA A 144 18.99 -15.96 0.89
N LEU A 145 19.27 -16.24 -0.40
CA LEU A 145 18.22 -16.39 -1.41
C LEU A 145 17.30 -17.57 -1.11
N CYS A 146 17.85 -18.70 -0.65
CA CYS A 146 17.05 -19.85 -0.21
C CYS A 146 16.17 -19.48 0.99
N ALA A 147 16.69 -18.75 1.97
CA ALA A 147 15.93 -18.28 3.12
C ALA A 147 14.81 -17.31 2.71
N VAL A 148 15.09 -16.36 1.83
CA VAL A 148 14.08 -15.45 1.25
C VAL A 148 13.00 -16.25 0.54
N GLY A 149 13.38 -17.24 -0.28
CA GLY A 149 12.44 -18.13 -0.96
C GLY A 149 11.56 -18.93 0.01
N ALA A 150 12.14 -19.46 1.08
CA ALA A 150 11.41 -20.22 2.10
C ALA A 150 10.43 -19.34 2.89
N ILE A 151 10.86 -18.16 3.34
CA ILE A 151 10.00 -17.20 4.05
C ILE A 151 8.88 -16.70 3.14
N HIS A 152 9.18 -16.39 1.87
CA HIS A 152 8.17 -15.99 0.89
C HIS A 152 7.12 -17.07 0.65
N LYS A 153 7.54 -18.34 0.54
CA LYS A 153 6.61 -19.47 0.46
C LYS A 153 5.75 -19.61 1.72
N LEU A 154 6.34 -19.44 2.91
CA LEU A 154 5.61 -19.48 4.18
C LEU A 154 4.55 -18.37 4.25
N ILE A 155 4.91 -17.14 3.90
CA ILE A 155 3.96 -16.02 3.82
C ILE A 155 2.84 -16.36 2.83
N GLY A 156 3.20 -16.91 1.66
CA GLY A 156 2.23 -17.36 0.67
C GLY A 156 1.26 -18.40 1.22
N PHE A 157 1.77 -19.40 1.92
CA PHE A 157 0.99 -20.45 2.58
C PHE A 157 0.04 -19.88 3.63
N VAL A 158 0.54 -19.04 4.54
CA VAL A 158 -0.28 -18.42 5.60
C VAL A 158 -1.39 -17.59 4.96
N LEU A 159 -1.08 -16.72 3.98
CA LEU A 159 -2.08 -15.91 3.29
C LEU A 159 -3.15 -16.76 2.59
N ASN A 160 -2.76 -17.88 1.97
CA ASN A 160 -3.69 -18.81 1.34
C ASN A 160 -4.58 -19.52 2.36
N ALA A 161 -4.04 -19.94 3.50
CA ALA A 161 -4.80 -20.61 4.55
C ALA A 161 -5.81 -19.66 5.22
N THR A 162 -5.42 -18.40 5.39
CA THR A 162 -6.22 -17.39 6.10
C THR A 162 -7.17 -16.60 5.19
N HIS A 163 -7.27 -16.89 3.89
CA HIS A 163 -8.23 -16.28 2.97
C HIS A 163 -9.03 -17.36 2.23
N ARG A 164 -10.35 -17.22 2.12
CA ARG A 164 -11.12 -18.13 1.24
C ARG A 164 -10.60 -17.92 -0.17
N SER A 165 -10.36 -18.99 -0.93
CA SER A 165 -10.03 -18.86 -2.35
C SER A 165 -11.00 -17.88 -3.00
N PRO A 166 -10.51 -16.90 -3.78
CA PRO A 166 -11.36 -16.03 -4.58
C PRO A 166 -12.48 -16.88 -5.21
N PRO A 167 -13.77 -16.48 -5.11
CA PRO A 167 -14.80 -17.19 -5.82
C PRO A 167 -14.45 -17.15 -7.30
N THR A 168 -14.15 -18.31 -7.88
CA THR A 168 -13.77 -18.53 -9.29
C THR A 168 -14.96 -18.26 -10.19
N THR A 169 -15.41 -17.01 -10.22
CA THR A 169 -16.51 -16.56 -11.05
C THR A 169 -15.90 -15.72 -12.15
N HIS A 170 -15.70 -16.34 -13.31
CA HIS A 170 -15.32 -15.67 -14.56
C HIS A 170 -16.16 -14.41 -14.86
N VAL A 171 -17.36 -14.32 -14.27
CA VAL A 171 -18.35 -13.24 -14.37
C VAL A 171 -17.86 -11.88 -13.84
N ASN A 172 -16.81 -11.83 -13.02
CA ASN A 172 -16.34 -10.58 -12.38
C ASN A 172 -15.10 -9.93 -13.00
N ALA A 173 -14.52 -10.47 -14.08
CA ALA A 173 -13.31 -9.93 -14.70
C ALA A 173 -13.60 -8.77 -15.69
N ARG A 174 -14.07 -7.63 -15.16
CA ARG A 174 -14.32 -6.41 -15.96
C ARG A 174 -14.17 -5.13 -15.13
N PHE A 175 -14.10 -4.00 -15.82
CA PHE A 175 -14.29 -2.69 -15.19
C PHE A 175 -15.72 -2.58 -14.66
N TRP A 176 -15.86 -2.07 -13.44
CA TRP A 176 -17.14 -1.67 -12.87
C TRP A 176 -17.32 -0.17 -13.05
N THR A 177 -18.57 0.24 -13.20
CA THR A 177 -18.92 1.65 -13.11
C THR A 177 -18.81 2.13 -11.67
N ILE A 178 -18.56 3.43 -11.46
CA ILE A 178 -18.58 4.04 -10.13
C ILE A 178 -19.91 3.72 -9.42
N ARG A 179 -21.03 3.69 -10.15
CA ARG A 179 -22.34 3.32 -9.60
C ARG A 179 -22.36 1.89 -9.04
N GLU A 180 -21.88 0.91 -9.81
CA GLU A 180 -21.81 -0.49 -9.36
C GLU A 180 -20.93 -0.65 -8.11
N TYR A 181 -19.76 -0.01 -8.11
CA TYR A 181 -18.86 0.00 -6.95
C TYR A 181 -19.51 0.61 -5.71
N THR A 182 -20.19 1.74 -5.91
CA THR A 182 -20.86 2.48 -4.85
C THR A 182 -22.02 1.66 -4.26
N ILE A 183 -22.80 0.98 -5.10
CA ILE A 183 -23.86 0.04 -4.66
C ILE A 183 -23.24 -1.14 -3.89
N ALA A 184 -22.13 -1.70 -4.38
CA ALA A 184 -21.44 -2.80 -3.71
C ALA A 184 -20.88 -2.39 -2.33
N LEU A 185 -20.43 -1.14 -2.18
CA LEU A 185 -20.03 -0.57 -0.90
C LEU A 185 -21.23 -0.27 0.01
N SER A 186 -22.34 0.21 -0.52
CA SER A 186 -23.54 0.58 0.26
C SER A 186 -24.30 -0.63 0.82
N ARG A 187 -24.08 -1.84 0.27
CA ARG A 187 -24.67 -3.11 0.77
C ARG A 187 -24.24 -3.49 2.19
N PHE A 188 -23.18 -2.89 2.71
CA PHE A 188 -22.66 -3.16 4.05
C PHE A 188 -22.69 -1.90 4.92
N PRO A 189 -23.87 -1.35 5.24
CA PRO A 189 -23.96 -0.23 6.16
C PRO A 189 -23.55 -0.71 7.56
N GLY A 190 -22.53 -0.07 8.14
CA GLY A 190 -22.09 -0.36 9.51
C GLY A 190 -22.44 0.78 10.47
N PRO A 191 -22.66 0.51 11.76
CA PRO A 191 -22.76 1.57 12.76
C PRO A 191 -21.41 2.28 12.90
N TRP A 192 -21.44 3.61 13.08
CA TRP A 192 -20.25 4.43 13.32
C TRP A 192 -19.42 3.92 14.50
N LYS A 193 -20.08 3.50 15.59
CA LYS A 193 -19.39 2.93 16.76
C LYS A 193 -18.52 1.73 16.38
N GLY A 194 -19.04 0.81 15.57
CA GLY A 194 -18.28 -0.37 15.13
C GLY A 194 -17.12 0.00 14.20
N ALA A 195 -17.35 0.93 13.27
CA ALA A 195 -16.31 1.45 12.39
C ALA A 195 -15.17 2.13 13.16
N LEU A 196 -15.49 2.96 14.16
CA LEU A 196 -14.51 3.62 15.01
C LEU A 196 -13.73 2.60 15.85
N SER A 197 -14.40 1.65 16.51
CA SER A 197 -13.72 0.60 17.27
C SER A 197 -12.77 -0.23 16.41
N ALA A 198 -13.22 -0.67 15.22
CA ALA A 198 -12.37 -1.40 14.29
C ALA A 198 -11.18 -0.55 13.82
N THR A 199 -11.39 0.74 13.57
CA THR A 199 -10.31 1.68 13.18
C THR A 199 -9.29 1.85 14.30
N VAL A 200 -9.73 2.01 15.54
CA VAL A 200 -8.84 2.14 16.70
C VAL A 200 -8.01 0.88 16.90
N ILE A 201 -8.61 -0.31 16.77
CA ILE A 201 -7.88 -1.58 16.95
C ILE A 201 -6.86 -1.78 15.82
N THR A 202 -7.30 -1.62 14.58
CA THR A 202 -6.46 -1.87 13.40
C THR A 202 -5.38 -0.80 13.20
N GLY A 203 -5.72 0.48 13.39
CA GLY A 203 -4.79 1.61 13.36
C GLY A 203 -3.87 1.68 14.57
N GLY A 204 -4.38 1.32 15.75
CA GLY A 204 -3.63 1.27 17.01
C GLY A 204 -2.47 0.26 16.94
N LEU A 205 -2.67 -0.90 16.29
CA LEU A 205 -1.58 -1.83 16.04
C LEU A 205 -0.44 -1.17 15.25
N GLY A 206 -0.74 -0.38 14.23
CA GLY A 206 0.29 0.34 13.46
C GLY A 206 1.08 1.34 14.31
N THR A 207 0.40 2.02 15.23
CA THR A 207 1.04 2.91 16.21
C THR A 207 1.96 2.13 17.15
N ILE A 208 1.47 1.03 17.72
CA ILE A 208 2.24 0.15 18.62
C ILE A 208 3.46 -0.42 17.91
N LEU A 209 3.28 -0.96 16.70
CA LEU A 209 4.39 -1.47 15.90
C LEU A 209 5.40 -0.36 15.57
N THR A 210 4.97 0.88 15.39
CA THR A 210 5.88 2.02 15.16
C THR A 210 6.76 2.33 16.37
N MET A 211 6.28 2.09 17.58
CA MET A 211 7.04 2.27 18.82
C MET A 211 7.99 1.07 19.08
N LEU A 212 7.52 -0.14 18.80
CA LEU A 212 8.22 -1.37 19.20
C LEU A 212 9.19 -1.91 18.13
N VAL A 213 8.88 -1.74 16.84
CA VAL A 213 9.68 -2.29 15.76
C VAL A 213 10.88 -1.39 15.49
N PRO A 214 12.12 -1.93 15.47
CA PRO A 214 13.31 -1.15 15.16
C PRO A 214 13.18 -0.42 13.82
N SER A 215 13.77 0.77 13.72
CA SER A 215 13.67 1.61 12.52
C SER A 215 14.20 0.91 11.25
N THR A 216 15.15 -0.02 11.39
CA THR A 216 15.70 -0.87 10.32
C THR A 216 14.68 -1.85 9.73
N MET A 217 13.63 -2.19 10.49
CA MET A 217 12.54 -3.08 10.07
C MET A 217 11.22 -2.33 9.84
N SER A 218 11.25 -1.00 9.81
CA SER A 218 10.04 -0.18 9.68
C SER A 218 9.21 -0.49 8.41
N SER A 219 9.84 -0.96 7.33
CA SER A 219 9.15 -1.41 6.11
C SER A 219 8.22 -2.61 6.32
N MET A 220 8.39 -3.39 7.40
CA MET A 220 7.50 -4.49 7.77
C MET A 220 6.18 -3.99 8.36
N ILE A 221 6.16 -2.80 8.97
CA ILE A 221 5.00 -2.31 9.72
C ILE A 221 3.74 -2.25 8.83
N PRO A 222 3.77 -1.68 7.62
CA PRO A 222 2.56 -1.63 6.81
C PRO A 222 2.14 -3.02 6.28
N ILE A 223 3.08 -3.97 6.13
CA ILE A 223 2.77 -5.37 5.80
C ILE A 223 2.00 -6.04 6.94
N MET A 224 2.52 -5.93 8.16
CA MET A 224 1.92 -6.52 9.36
C MET A 224 0.55 -5.92 9.65
N THR A 225 0.41 -4.60 9.52
CA THR A 225 -0.88 -3.91 9.75
C THR A 225 -1.91 -4.27 8.69
N THR A 226 -1.54 -4.37 7.40
CA THR A 226 -2.46 -4.78 6.33
C THR A 226 -2.91 -6.24 6.51
N ALA A 227 -1.97 -7.14 6.86
CA ALA A 227 -2.29 -8.52 7.14
C ALA A 227 -3.21 -8.66 8.38
N PHE A 228 -2.91 -7.92 9.45
CA PHE A 228 -3.73 -7.88 10.64
C PHE A 228 -5.13 -7.32 10.37
N GLU A 229 -5.26 -6.22 9.63
CA GLU A 229 -6.55 -5.64 9.25
C GLU A 229 -7.44 -6.70 8.59
N ALA A 230 -6.89 -7.37 7.56
CA ALA A 230 -7.63 -8.40 6.83
C ALA A 230 -8.08 -9.55 7.73
N VAL A 231 -7.20 -10.05 8.61
CA VAL A 231 -7.51 -11.12 9.56
C VAL A 231 -8.53 -10.66 10.60
N PHE A 232 -8.33 -9.49 11.21
CA PHE A 232 -9.18 -8.93 12.26
C PHE A 232 -10.60 -8.69 11.74
N LEU A 233 -10.74 -8.00 10.61
CA LEU A 233 -12.04 -7.72 10.01
C LEU A 233 -12.78 -9.03 9.69
N ARG A 234 -12.05 -10.03 9.16
CA ARG A 234 -12.62 -11.35 8.87
C ARG A 234 -13.09 -12.08 10.13
N MET A 235 -12.23 -12.18 11.15
CA MET A 235 -12.56 -12.90 12.39
C MET A 235 -13.78 -12.31 13.09
N ASN A 236 -13.94 -10.98 13.02
CA ASN A 236 -15.06 -10.26 13.60
C ASN A 236 -16.27 -10.15 12.66
N LYS A 237 -16.23 -10.80 11.48
CA LYS A 237 -17.28 -10.71 10.44
C LYS A 237 -17.64 -9.25 10.09
N PHE A 238 -16.66 -8.35 10.20
CA PHE A 238 -16.83 -6.94 9.92
C PHE A 238 -16.39 -6.65 8.48
N GLY A 239 -17.31 -6.17 7.66
CA GLY A 239 -16.98 -5.75 6.29
C GLY A 239 -16.33 -4.37 6.25
N ARG A 240 -15.54 -4.07 5.22
CA ARG A 240 -15.12 -2.69 4.93
C ARG A 240 -16.34 -1.85 4.57
N THR A 241 -16.89 -1.13 5.54
CA THR A 241 -18.06 -0.25 5.39
C THR A 241 -17.60 1.16 4.99
N PRO A 242 -18.48 2.00 4.40
CA PRO A 242 -18.12 3.38 4.07
C PRO A 242 -17.59 4.16 5.28
N GLN A 243 -18.19 3.98 6.46
CA GLN A 243 -17.76 4.61 7.70
C GLN A 243 -16.35 4.15 8.10
N TYR A 244 -16.10 2.84 8.03
CA TYR A 244 -14.78 2.29 8.33
C TYR A 244 -13.73 2.80 7.35
N THR A 245 -14.02 2.81 6.04
CA THR A 245 -13.10 3.29 5.02
C THR A 245 -12.72 4.75 5.26
N VAL A 246 -13.68 5.64 5.55
CA VAL A 246 -13.39 7.05 5.83
C VAL A 246 -12.54 7.24 7.09
N CYS A 247 -12.75 6.44 8.13
CA CYS A 247 -11.97 6.51 9.37
C CYS A 247 -10.58 5.89 9.23
N ALA A 248 -10.48 4.72 8.60
CA ALA A 248 -9.28 3.89 8.58
C ALA A 248 -8.31 4.28 7.45
N ALA A 249 -8.82 4.69 6.27
CA ALA A 249 -7.97 5.05 5.13
C ALA A 249 -6.87 6.07 5.46
N PRO A 250 -7.15 7.22 6.11
CA PRO A 250 -6.09 8.19 6.42
C PRO A 250 -5.01 7.59 7.33
N ILE A 251 -5.38 6.74 8.29
CA ILE A 251 -4.45 6.09 9.23
C ILE A 251 -3.56 5.08 8.51
N PHE A 252 -4.15 4.17 7.73
CA PHE A 252 -3.41 3.16 7.00
C PHE A 252 -2.49 3.76 5.94
N GLN A 253 -3.02 4.69 5.15
CA GLN A 253 -2.23 5.35 4.10
C GLN A 253 -1.13 6.22 4.70
N ALA A 254 -1.36 6.87 5.83
CA ALA A 254 -0.31 7.62 6.53
C ALA A 254 0.77 6.68 7.10
N GLY A 255 0.40 5.53 7.67
CA GLY A 255 1.35 4.53 8.13
C GLY A 255 2.21 3.98 7.00
N VAL A 256 1.57 3.65 5.88
CA VAL A 256 2.26 3.31 4.63
C VAL A 256 3.18 4.46 4.21
N CYS A 257 2.66 5.67 4.02
CA CYS A 257 3.41 6.84 3.57
C CYS A 257 4.66 7.09 4.43
N VAL A 258 4.55 7.01 5.76
CA VAL A 258 5.67 7.27 6.66
C VAL A 258 6.74 6.19 6.57
N HIS A 259 6.34 4.92 6.69
CA HIS A 259 7.28 3.80 6.80
C HIS A 259 7.83 3.33 5.45
N TRP A 260 7.07 3.52 4.39
CA TRP A 260 7.46 3.18 3.01
C TRP A 260 7.95 4.38 2.20
N GLY A 261 7.94 5.59 2.75
CA GLY A 261 8.27 6.79 1.98
C GLY A 261 8.96 7.86 2.79
N LEU A 262 8.22 8.54 3.67
CA LEU A 262 8.68 9.77 4.32
C LEU A 262 9.98 9.58 5.12
N ARG A 263 10.13 8.48 5.87
CA ARG A 263 11.37 8.18 6.60
C ARG A 263 12.56 7.93 5.67
N GLN A 264 12.30 7.32 4.51
CA GLN A 264 13.31 7.05 3.49
C GLN A 264 13.76 8.36 2.82
N ILE A 265 12.81 9.24 2.48
CA ILE A 265 13.08 10.54 1.87
C ILE A 265 13.77 11.49 2.83
N ALA A 266 13.33 11.54 4.08
CA ALA A 266 13.87 12.47 5.07
C ALA A 266 15.36 12.19 5.37
N THR A 267 15.79 10.94 5.25
CA THR A 267 17.19 10.56 5.42
C THR A 267 18.00 10.70 4.14
N ASN A 268 17.44 10.33 2.98
CA ASN A 268 18.11 10.49 1.69
C ASN A 268 17.08 10.68 0.55
N PRO A 269 16.76 11.93 0.18
CA PRO A 269 15.67 12.22 -0.75
C PRO A 269 16.04 11.87 -2.20
N ARG A 270 17.34 11.76 -2.50
CA ARG A 270 17.83 11.42 -3.82
C ARG A 270 18.03 9.90 -3.97
N LEU A 271 17.96 9.40 -5.21
CA LEU A 271 18.48 8.07 -5.53
C LEU A 271 20.01 8.05 -5.39
N GLN A 272 20.52 7.04 -4.71
CA GLN A 272 21.94 6.67 -4.64
C GLN A 272 22.28 5.63 -5.71
N LEU A 273 21.31 4.78 -6.07
CA LEU A 273 21.44 3.91 -7.23
C LEU A 273 21.57 4.73 -8.52
N PRO A 274 22.45 4.32 -9.45
CA PRO A 274 22.39 4.78 -10.83
C PRO A 274 20.98 4.57 -11.38
N SER A 275 20.43 5.59 -12.04
CA SER A 275 19.04 5.59 -12.50
C SER A 275 18.71 4.44 -13.46
N TRP A 276 19.69 3.97 -14.23
CA TRP A 276 19.52 2.78 -15.08
C TRP A 276 19.38 1.49 -14.25
N ILE A 277 20.09 1.35 -13.12
CA ILE A 277 19.93 0.21 -12.20
C ILE A 277 18.55 0.28 -11.55
N PHE A 278 18.14 1.47 -11.14
CA PHE A 278 16.82 1.68 -10.56
C PHE A 278 15.70 1.23 -11.52
N ILE A 279 15.77 1.64 -12.80
CA ILE A 279 14.80 1.23 -13.82
C ILE A 279 14.88 -0.27 -14.11
N LEU A 280 16.08 -0.86 -14.14
CA LEU A 280 16.24 -2.30 -14.31
C LEU A 280 15.58 -3.07 -13.17
N LEU A 281 15.74 -2.63 -11.91
CA LEU A 281 15.11 -3.24 -10.75
C LEU A 281 13.58 -3.09 -10.80
N LEU A 282 13.09 -1.94 -11.23
CA LEU A 282 11.67 -1.67 -11.44
C LEU A 282 11.07 -2.64 -12.48
N LEU A 283 11.74 -2.81 -13.62
CA LEU A 283 11.34 -3.79 -14.65
C LEU A 283 11.45 -5.23 -14.13
N THR A 284 12.46 -5.52 -13.31
CA THR A 284 12.63 -6.84 -12.69
C THR A 284 11.46 -7.15 -11.76
N GLY A 285 11.05 -6.20 -10.91
CA GLY A 285 9.86 -6.34 -10.06
C GLY A 285 8.60 -6.64 -10.87
N ARG A 286 8.42 -5.96 -12.02
CA ARG A 286 7.33 -6.26 -12.97
C ARG A 286 7.40 -7.68 -13.53
N MET A 287 8.58 -8.13 -13.94
CA MET A 287 8.76 -9.48 -14.48
C MET A 287 8.51 -10.55 -13.41
N ILE A 288 8.92 -10.32 -12.15
CA ILE A 288 8.62 -11.20 -11.03
C ILE A 288 7.11 -11.31 -10.81
N LEU A 289 6.37 -10.20 -10.88
CA LEU A 289 4.92 -10.22 -10.82
C LEU A 289 4.33 -11.04 -11.97
N ASP A 290 4.79 -10.84 -13.21
CA ASP A 290 4.30 -11.58 -14.37
C ASP A 290 4.53 -13.09 -14.24
N VAL A 291 5.68 -13.49 -13.69
CA VAL A 291 5.97 -14.89 -13.34
C VAL A 291 5.01 -15.39 -12.27
N HIS A 292 4.78 -14.64 -11.19
CA HIS A 292 3.83 -15.03 -10.14
C HIS A 292 2.41 -15.19 -10.68
N LEU A 293 1.97 -14.28 -11.56
CA LEU A 293 0.65 -14.34 -12.18
C LEU A 293 0.47 -15.59 -13.04
N ARG A 294 1.51 -15.99 -13.79
CA ARG A 294 1.47 -17.16 -14.66
C ARG A 294 1.71 -18.49 -13.96
N THR A 295 2.31 -18.50 -12.78
CA THR A 295 2.69 -19.73 -12.06
C THR A 295 1.83 -19.98 -10.83
N VAL A 296 1.70 -18.98 -9.95
CA VAL A 296 0.97 -19.11 -8.69
C VAL A 296 -0.50 -18.77 -8.87
N TYR A 297 -0.81 -17.80 -9.72
CA TYR A 297 -2.17 -17.26 -9.87
C TYR A 297 -2.84 -17.60 -11.19
N TYR A 298 -2.33 -18.56 -11.95
CA TYR A 298 -2.88 -18.90 -13.27
C TYR A 298 -4.35 -19.33 -13.22
N ILE A 299 -4.79 -19.87 -12.06
CA ILE A 299 -6.17 -20.30 -11.81
C ILE A 299 -7.14 -19.14 -11.55
N TYR A 300 -6.64 -17.92 -11.34
CA TYR A 300 -7.45 -16.73 -11.01
C TYR A 300 -7.58 -15.81 -12.23
N PRO A 301 -8.62 -15.99 -13.07
CA PRO A 301 -8.78 -15.25 -14.32
C PRO A 301 -8.90 -13.74 -14.10
N GLU A 302 -9.38 -13.30 -12.93
CA GLU A 302 -9.51 -11.88 -12.58
C GLU A 302 -8.14 -11.18 -12.45
N PHE A 303 -7.11 -11.88 -11.98
CA PHE A 303 -5.75 -11.32 -11.88
C PHE A 303 -5.08 -11.25 -13.24
N LEU A 304 -5.28 -12.27 -14.08
CA LEU A 304 -4.84 -12.26 -15.47
C LEU A 304 -5.55 -11.17 -16.29
N TRP A 305 -6.85 -10.97 -16.04
CA TRP A 305 -7.62 -9.89 -16.64
C TRP A 305 -7.11 -8.52 -16.21
N ALA A 306 -6.90 -8.31 -14.90
CA ALA A 306 -6.37 -7.06 -14.37
C ALA A 306 -5.02 -6.75 -15.01
N ARG A 307 -4.14 -7.76 -15.11
CA ARG A 307 -2.84 -7.62 -15.77
C ARG A 307 -2.93 -7.22 -17.24
N LYS A 308 -3.93 -7.71 -17.97
CA LYS A 308 -4.12 -7.43 -19.40
C LYS A 308 -4.78 -6.07 -19.65
N HIS A 309 -5.70 -5.62 -18.79
CA HIS A 309 -6.57 -4.48 -19.10
C HIS A 309 -6.49 -3.31 -18.10
N ALA A 310 -6.08 -3.55 -16.86
CA ALA A 310 -6.04 -2.51 -15.81
C ALA A 310 -4.63 -1.99 -15.53
N LEU A 311 -3.63 -2.88 -15.49
CA LEU A 311 -2.27 -2.51 -15.11
C LEU A 311 -1.50 -1.88 -16.26
N VAL A 312 -0.51 -1.05 -15.92
CA VAL A 312 0.44 -0.50 -16.89
C VAL A 312 1.23 -1.63 -17.53
N SER A 313 1.28 -1.63 -18.87
CA SER A 313 2.02 -2.67 -19.59
C SER A 313 3.54 -2.53 -19.37
N THR A 314 4.25 -3.66 -19.38
CA THR A 314 5.73 -3.67 -19.28
C THR A 314 6.38 -2.83 -20.37
N ARG A 315 5.78 -2.78 -21.58
CA ARG A 315 6.23 -1.96 -22.69
C ARG A 315 6.11 -0.47 -22.38
N GLN A 316 4.96 -0.03 -21.87
CA GLN A 316 4.77 1.37 -21.44
C GLN A 316 5.72 1.73 -20.30
N LEU A 317 5.90 0.83 -19.33
CA LEU A 317 6.81 1.03 -18.21
C LEU A 317 8.26 1.20 -18.67
N ALA A 318 8.72 0.36 -19.60
CA ALA A 318 10.05 0.45 -20.20
C ALA A 318 10.20 1.73 -21.03
N ALA A 319 9.21 2.09 -21.85
CA ALA A 319 9.22 3.33 -22.62
C ALA A 319 9.30 4.56 -21.72
N CYS A 320 8.48 4.63 -20.66
CA CYS A 320 8.56 5.69 -19.65
C CYS A 320 9.94 5.72 -18.98
N GLY A 321 10.51 4.56 -18.63
CA GLY A 321 11.86 4.47 -18.07
C GLY A 321 12.92 5.03 -19.03
N LEU A 322 12.86 4.69 -20.31
CA LEU A 322 13.78 5.23 -21.33
C LEU A 322 13.64 6.74 -21.49
N VAL A 323 12.42 7.27 -21.49
CA VAL A 323 12.17 8.73 -21.53
C VAL A 323 12.77 9.40 -20.28
N LEU A 324 12.58 8.82 -19.10
CA LEU A 324 13.14 9.36 -17.85
C LEU A 324 14.68 9.34 -17.85
N LEU A 325 15.30 8.29 -18.39
CA LEU A 325 16.76 8.25 -18.58
C LEU A 325 17.23 9.29 -19.58
N PHE A 326 16.50 9.47 -20.69
CA PHE A 326 16.82 10.50 -21.66
C PHE A 326 16.73 11.90 -21.06
N LEU A 327 15.71 12.20 -20.26
CA LEU A 327 15.61 13.48 -19.55
C LEU A 327 16.80 13.71 -18.60
N GLU A 328 17.28 12.64 -17.96
CA GLU A 328 18.44 12.71 -17.10
C GLU A 328 19.74 12.99 -17.85
N THR A 329 19.91 12.46 -19.08
CA THR A 329 21.06 12.84 -19.93
C THR A 329 20.99 14.30 -20.41
N GLN A 330 19.79 14.90 -20.41
CA GLN A 330 19.59 16.33 -20.66
C GLN A 330 19.74 17.21 -19.40
N ASN A 331 20.35 16.69 -18.32
CA ASN A 331 20.50 17.36 -17.03
C ASN A 331 19.17 17.74 -16.35
N VAL A 332 18.07 17.03 -16.63
CA VAL A 332 16.82 17.16 -15.90
C VAL A 332 16.73 16.00 -14.89
N PRO A 333 17.03 16.22 -13.59
CA PRO A 333 17.24 15.15 -12.63
C PRO A 333 15.93 14.54 -12.08
N VAL A 334 14.97 14.22 -12.95
CA VAL A 334 13.66 13.67 -12.55
C VAL A 334 13.82 12.36 -11.79
N MET A 335 14.68 11.47 -12.28
CA MET A 335 14.94 10.17 -11.65
C MET A 335 15.59 10.32 -10.29
N ALA A 336 16.59 11.18 -10.16
CA ALA A 336 17.24 11.44 -8.88
C ALA A 336 16.23 11.86 -7.80
N TRP A 337 15.15 12.58 -8.16
CA TRP A 337 14.10 13.05 -7.24
C TRP A 337 12.79 12.26 -7.32
N ILE A 338 12.82 11.03 -7.84
CA ILE A 338 11.60 10.25 -8.02
C ILE A 338 10.90 9.93 -6.67
N LYS A 339 11.67 9.72 -5.60
CA LYS A 339 11.15 9.36 -4.27
C LYS A 339 10.14 10.38 -3.71
N PRO A 340 10.46 11.68 -3.54
CA PRO A 340 9.49 12.64 -3.02
C PRO A 340 8.27 12.81 -3.93
N ILE A 341 8.47 12.85 -5.24
CA ILE A 341 7.37 12.99 -6.21
C ILE A 341 6.36 11.86 -6.03
N THR A 342 6.86 10.64 -5.96
CA THR A 342 6.04 9.44 -5.85
C THR A 342 5.43 9.29 -4.47
N VAL A 343 6.17 9.47 -3.37
CA VAL A 343 5.60 9.30 -2.02
C VAL A 343 4.48 10.30 -1.75
N PHE A 344 4.68 11.59 -2.02
CA PHE A 344 3.63 12.57 -1.77
C PHE A 344 2.47 12.44 -2.76
N GLY A 345 2.76 12.38 -4.07
CA GLY A 345 1.73 12.31 -5.09
C GLY A 345 0.90 11.03 -5.00
N PHE A 346 1.56 9.89 -4.83
CA PHE A 346 0.91 8.58 -4.88
C PHE A 346 0.07 8.30 -3.63
N TYR A 347 0.60 8.53 -2.42
CA TYR A 347 -0.14 8.22 -1.20
C TYR A 347 -1.26 9.22 -0.91
N PHE A 348 -1.09 10.48 -1.29
CA PHE A 348 -2.17 11.47 -1.19
C PHE A 348 -3.31 11.15 -2.16
N LEU A 349 -2.99 10.87 -3.43
CA LEU A 349 -3.98 10.51 -4.44
C LEU A 349 -4.67 9.17 -4.12
N SER A 350 -3.92 8.20 -3.58
CA SER A 350 -4.47 6.92 -3.10
C SER A 350 -5.47 7.14 -1.96
N THR A 351 -5.12 7.96 -0.97
CA THR A 351 -5.99 8.24 0.19
C THR A 351 -7.32 8.87 -0.23
N THR A 352 -7.25 9.91 -1.06
CA THR A 352 -8.43 10.64 -1.55
C THR A 352 -9.26 9.77 -2.51
N GLY A 353 -8.59 9.09 -3.44
CA GLY A 353 -9.23 8.23 -4.44
C GLY A 353 -9.97 7.04 -3.83
N VAL A 354 -9.35 6.32 -2.89
CA VAL A 354 -9.98 5.17 -2.21
C VAL A 354 -11.16 5.61 -1.33
N SER A 355 -11.06 6.79 -0.71
CA SER A 355 -12.07 7.28 0.22
C SER A 355 -13.24 8.00 -0.46
N ALA A 356 -13.07 8.48 -1.69
CA ALA A 356 -14.09 9.24 -2.42
C ALA A 356 -15.43 8.48 -2.55
N PRO A 357 -15.46 7.20 -2.96
CA PRO A 357 -16.73 6.47 -3.05
C PRO A 357 -17.41 6.28 -1.68
N ALA A 358 -16.62 6.06 -0.61
CA ALA A 358 -17.16 5.96 0.74
C ALA A 358 -17.74 7.29 1.25
N ALA A 359 -17.02 8.40 1.03
CA ALA A 359 -17.49 9.74 1.34
C ALA A 359 -18.77 10.09 0.56
N TYR A 360 -18.84 9.68 -0.70
CA TYR A 360 -20.03 9.87 -1.54
C TYR A 360 -21.24 9.13 -0.97
N ILE A 361 -21.09 7.87 -0.55
CA ILE A 361 -22.18 7.09 0.05
C ILE A 361 -22.71 7.74 1.33
N ILE A 362 -21.81 8.26 2.17
CA ILE A 362 -22.15 8.95 3.41
C ILE A 362 -22.90 10.26 3.09
N ALA A 363 -22.35 11.08 2.21
CA ALA A 363 -22.90 12.40 1.88
C ALA A 363 -24.26 12.34 1.18
N PHE A 364 -24.46 11.36 0.30
CA PHE A 364 -25.70 11.20 -0.47
C PHE A 364 -26.71 10.24 0.19
N GLY A 365 -26.43 9.77 1.41
CA GLY A 365 -27.41 9.06 2.23
C GLY A 365 -27.83 7.69 1.69
N MET A 366 -27.06 7.07 0.78
CA MET A 366 -27.36 5.72 0.29
C MET A 366 -27.30 4.62 1.37
N ILE A 367 -26.81 4.96 2.56
CA ILE A 367 -26.88 4.14 3.78
C ILE A 367 -28.30 4.08 4.37
N ARG A 368 -29.21 5.01 4.03
CA ARG A 368 -30.59 5.06 4.55
C ARG A 368 -31.62 4.29 3.69
N GLY A 369 -31.18 3.46 2.75
CA GLY A 369 -32.03 2.70 1.84
C GLY A 369 -32.56 1.36 2.36
N LYS A 370 -33.26 1.35 3.51
CA LYS A 370 -34.29 0.34 3.84
C LYS A 370 -35.13 0.84 5.02
N LYS A 371 -35.94 1.88 4.81
CA LYS A 371 -37.19 1.99 5.57
C LYS A 371 -38.03 0.80 5.14
N ARG A 372 -38.45 -0.02 6.11
CA ARG A 372 -39.38 -1.16 5.93
C ARG A 372 -40.47 -0.75 4.94
N GLU A 373 -40.67 -1.55 3.90
CA GLU A 373 -42.00 -1.61 3.29
C GLU A 373 -42.95 -2.01 4.43
N PRO A 374 -44.03 -1.25 4.69
CA PRO A 374 -45.08 -1.75 5.56
C PRO A 374 -45.58 -3.03 4.91
N SER A 375 -45.52 -4.13 5.66
CA SER A 375 -46.26 -5.34 5.33
C SER A 375 -47.68 -4.89 5.01
N LEU A 376 -48.07 -5.05 3.75
CA LEU A 376 -49.46 -5.00 3.34
C LEU A 376 -50.19 -6.01 4.22
N GLU A 377 -51.04 -5.50 5.10
CA GLU A 377 -52.12 -6.28 5.67
C GLU A 377 -52.95 -6.82 4.51
N THR A 378 -53.01 -8.14 4.40
CA THR A 378 -54.17 -8.89 3.94
C THR A 378 -54.30 -10.12 4.79
#